data_AF-A0A829Y974-F1
#
_entry.id   AF-A0A829Y974-F1
#
_cell.length_a   1.000
_cell.length_b   1.000
_cell.length_c   1.000
_cell.angle_alpha   90.00
_cell.angle_beta   90.00
_cell.angle_gamma   90.00
#
_symmetry.space_group_name_H-M   'P 1'
#
loop_
_entity.id
_entity.type
_entity.pdbx_description
1 polymer ?
#
loop_
_entity_poly.entity_id
_entity_poly.type
_entity_poly.pdbx_seq_one_letter_code
_entity_poly.pdbx_strand_id
1 'polypeptide(L)'
;MKDVTLESPRMETRTLYRPVGPKELQLLKDSGFRRWPPRLPEQPIFYPVTNEQYAIEIASRWNVKDDAVGYVTKFEVRRSFMDRYEIQTVGGSYHTEWWVPAEELEQLNDNIVGLIEVIGEYRKPI
;
A
#
# COMPACT_ATOMS: atom_id res chain seq x y z
N MET A 1 13.64 45.53 1.46
CA MET A 1 13.29 44.37 0.62
C MET A 1 13.27 43.19 1.58
N LYS A 2 12.12 42.52 1.75
CA LYS A 2 12.02 41.36 2.64
C LYS A 2 12.18 40.11 1.77
N ASP A 3 13.23 39.34 2.04
CA ASP A 3 13.43 38.01 1.48
C ASP A 3 12.20 37.15 1.74
N VAL A 4 11.49 36.79 0.66
CA VAL A 4 10.48 35.74 0.68
C VAL A 4 11.24 34.44 0.45
N THR A 5 11.56 33.74 1.53
CA THR A 5 11.93 32.33 1.45
C THR A 5 10.69 31.58 0.96
N LEU A 6 10.64 31.27 -0.33
CA LEU A 6 9.67 30.33 -0.89
C LEU A 6 9.97 28.95 -0.28
N GLU A 7 9.29 28.61 0.81
CA GLU A 7 9.22 27.23 1.26
C GLU A 7 8.71 26.39 0.08
N SER A 8 9.50 25.42 -0.37
CA SER A 8 9.05 24.48 -1.39
C SER A 8 7.75 23.83 -0.89
N PRO A 9 6.68 23.73 -1.70
CA PRO A 9 5.45 23.11 -1.24
C PRO A 9 5.79 21.71 -0.71
N ARG A 10 5.45 21.44 0.56
CA ARG A 10 5.56 20.09 1.13
C ARG A 10 4.81 19.18 0.17
N MET A 11 5.48 18.16 -0.39
CA MET A 11 4.78 17.19 -1.23
C MET A 11 3.68 16.53 -0.38
N GLU A 12 2.42 16.79 -0.72
CA GLU A 12 1.30 16.16 -0.05
C GLU A 12 1.21 14.69 -0.47
N THR A 13 1.13 13.79 0.50
CA THR A 13 1.01 12.35 0.29
C THR A 13 -0.24 11.79 0.94
N ARG A 14 -0.64 10.60 0.49
CA ARG A 14 -1.56 9.70 1.18
C ARG A 14 -0.75 8.54 1.71
N THR A 15 -0.96 8.21 2.98
CA THR A 15 -0.48 6.97 3.58
C THR A 15 -1.39 5.83 3.16
N LEU A 16 -0.80 4.82 2.53
CA LEU A 16 -1.46 3.60 2.08
C LEU A 16 -0.90 2.42 2.85
N TYR A 17 -1.74 1.39 3.03
CA TYR A 17 -1.33 0.13 3.62
C TYR A 17 -1.60 -1.02 2.67
N ARG A 18 -0.77 -2.05 2.70
CA ARG A 18 -1.04 -3.28 1.98
C ARG A 18 -0.58 -4.49 2.80
N PRO A 19 -1.47 -5.41 3.16
CA PRO A 19 -1.09 -6.69 3.72
C PRO A 19 -0.52 -7.58 2.62
N VAL A 20 0.57 -8.27 2.90
CA VAL A 20 1.25 -9.15 1.94
C VAL A 20 1.59 -10.50 2.56
N GLY A 21 1.66 -11.53 1.72
CA GLY A 21 2.24 -12.83 2.07
C GLY A 21 3.76 -12.86 1.82
N PRO A 22 4.45 -13.97 2.17
CA PRO A 22 5.90 -14.08 2.05
C PRO A 22 6.41 -13.98 0.60
N LYS A 23 5.64 -14.46 -0.39
CA LYS A 23 6.02 -14.38 -1.81
C LYS A 23 6.05 -12.94 -2.33
N GLU A 24 5.00 -12.17 -2.06
CA GLU A 24 4.92 -10.77 -2.48
C GLU A 24 5.93 -9.90 -1.71
N LEU A 25 6.17 -10.20 -0.42
CA LEU A 25 7.25 -9.56 0.33
C LEU A 25 8.64 -9.80 -0.30
N GLN A 26 8.89 -11.00 -0.84
CA GLN A 26 10.16 -11.25 -1.54
C GLN A 26 10.29 -10.40 -2.80
N LEU A 27 9.22 -10.24 -3.59
CA LEU A 27 9.21 -9.36 -4.76
C LEU A 27 9.50 -7.90 -4.39
N LEU A 28 8.99 -7.44 -3.23
CA LEU A 28 9.33 -6.12 -2.70
C LEU A 28 10.81 -6.01 -2.32
N LYS A 29 11.38 -7.04 -1.68
CA LYS A 29 12.82 -7.06 -1.35
C LYS A 29 13.67 -6.97 -2.62
N ASP A 30 13.30 -7.74 -3.65
CA ASP A 30 14.01 -7.77 -4.93
C ASP A 30 13.93 -6.42 -5.67
N SER A 31 12.85 -5.66 -5.48
CA SER A 31 12.70 -4.29 -6.01
C SER A 31 13.36 -3.22 -5.12
N GLY A 32 14.00 -3.61 -4.01
CA GLY A 32 14.57 -2.68 -3.02
C GLY A 32 13.50 -1.85 -2.31
N PHE A 33 12.29 -2.38 -2.17
CA PHE A 33 11.11 -1.74 -1.56
C PHE A 33 10.66 -0.46 -2.26
N ARG A 34 10.93 -0.32 -3.56
CA ARG A 34 10.60 0.89 -4.32
C ARG A 34 9.34 0.76 -5.15
N ARG A 35 8.99 -0.45 -5.55
CA ARG A 35 7.91 -0.69 -6.52
C ARG A 35 7.16 -1.97 -6.17
N TRP A 36 5.84 -1.91 -6.35
CA TRP A 36 4.97 -3.08 -6.37
C TRP A 36 5.19 -3.87 -7.67
N PRO A 37 5.23 -5.22 -7.61
CA PRO A 37 5.34 -6.04 -8.81
C PRO A 37 4.07 -5.92 -9.67
N PRO A 38 4.18 -6.10 -11.00
CA PRO A 38 3.02 -6.12 -11.89
C PRO A 38 1.95 -7.12 -11.43
N ARG A 39 0.68 -6.77 -11.65
CA ARG A 39 -0.44 -7.69 -11.41
C ARG A 39 -0.47 -8.77 -12.49
N LEU A 40 -0.99 -9.95 -12.15
CA LEU A 40 -1.29 -10.98 -13.14
C LEU A 40 -2.49 -10.57 -14.00
N PRO A 41 -2.62 -11.04 -15.24
CA PRO A 41 -3.74 -10.66 -16.13
C PRO A 41 -5.14 -10.86 -15.51
N GLU A 42 -5.30 -11.88 -14.67
CA GLU A 42 -6.54 -12.19 -13.95
C GLU A 42 -6.80 -11.28 -12.72
N GLN A 43 -5.87 -10.37 -12.40
CA GLN A 43 -5.94 -9.46 -11.27
C GLN A 43 -6.14 -8.03 -11.79
N PRO A 44 -7.39 -7.60 -12.08
CA PRO A 44 -7.67 -6.35 -12.80
C PRO A 44 -7.36 -5.09 -11.99
N ILE A 45 -7.16 -5.22 -10.68
CA ILE A 45 -6.93 -4.09 -9.78
C ILE A 45 -5.77 -4.37 -8.80
N PHE A 46 -5.11 -3.28 -8.42
CA PHE A 46 -4.26 -3.15 -7.25
C PHE A 46 -5.04 -2.39 -6.18
N TYR A 47 -5.16 -2.99 -4.99
CA TYR A 47 -6.00 -2.47 -3.91
C TYR A 47 -5.21 -2.31 -2.61
N PRO A 48 -4.69 -1.12 -2.32
CA PRO A 48 -4.19 -0.77 -1.00
C PRO A 48 -5.37 -0.40 -0.08
N VAL A 49 -5.27 -0.79 1.18
CA VAL A 49 -6.24 -0.40 2.21
C VAL A 49 -5.86 0.97 2.79
N THR A 50 -6.89 1.66 3.28
CA THR A 50 -6.80 3.07 3.72
C THR A 50 -6.35 3.22 5.17
N ASN A 51 -6.33 2.14 5.96
CA ASN A 51 -6.00 2.18 7.37
C ASN A 51 -5.24 0.94 7.83
N GLU A 52 -4.37 1.14 8.82
CA GLU A 52 -3.52 0.09 9.38
C GLU A 52 -4.33 -1.03 10.04
N GLN A 53 -5.41 -0.69 10.76
CA GLN A 53 -6.25 -1.67 11.45
C GLN A 53 -6.74 -2.76 10.48
N TYR A 54 -7.30 -2.35 9.34
CA TYR A 54 -7.79 -3.30 8.36
C TYR A 54 -6.65 -4.11 7.74
N ALA A 55 -5.49 -3.51 7.49
CA ALA A 55 -4.31 -4.23 7.00
C ALA A 55 -3.85 -5.32 8.00
N ILE A 56 -3.84 -5.01 9.30
CA ILE A 56 -3.51 -5.96 10.36
C ILE A 56 -4.50 -7.11 10.41
N GLU A 57 -5.80 -6.82 10.29
CA GLU A 57 -6.83 -7.86 10.28
C GLU A 57 -6.65 -8.84 9.12
N ILE A 58 -6.38 -8.33 7.91
CA ILE A 58 -6.10 -9.16 6.74
C ILE A 58 -4.84 -10.01 6.97
N ALA A 59 -3.74 -9.38 7.39
CA ALA A 59 -2.46 -10.07 7.57
C ALA A 59 -2.55 -11.17 8.64
N SER A 60 -3.15 -10.86 9.79
CA SER A 60 -3.22 -11.77 10.94
C SER A 60 -4.26 -12.87 10.82
N ARG A 61 -5.34 -12.65 10.05
CA ARG A 61 -6.44 -13.63 9.93
C ARG A 61 -6.39 -14.42 8.63
N TRP A 62 -6.17 -13.75 7.50
CA TRP A 62 -6.25 -14.38 6.18
C TRP A 62 -4.87 -14.86 5.71
N ASN A 63 -3.85 -13.99 5.69
CA ASN A 63 -2.51 -14.39 5.22
C ASN A 63 -1.87 -15.45 6.14
N VAL A 64 -2.02 -15.31 7.46
CA VAL A 64 -1.56 -16.34 8.42
C VAL A 64 -2.27 -17.68 8.23
N LYS A 65 -3.53 -17.69 7.76
CA LYS A 65 -4.25 -18.93 7.49
C LYS A 65 -3.69 -19.65 6.27
N ASP A 66 -3.36 -18.90 5.22
CA ASP A 66 -2.97 -19.44 3.92
C ASP A 66 -1.45 -19.70 3.81
N ASP A 67 -0.62 -18.81 4.39
CA ASP A 67 0.85 -18.80 4.23
C ASP A 67 1.61 -18.96 5.57
N ALA A 68 0.92 -19.23 6.68
CA ALA A 68 1.44 -19.27 8.06
C ALA A 68 2.00 -17.94 8.61
N VAL A 69 2.28 -16.95 7.76
CA VAL A 69 2.75 -15.61 8.11
C VAL A 69 2.11 -14.56 7.20
N GLY A 70 1.77 -13.41 7.78
CA GLY A 70 1.34 -12.22 7.06
C GLY A 70 2.13 -11.00 7.50
N TYR A 71 2.33 -10.05 6.59
CA TYR A 71 3.03 -8.81 6.86
C TYR A 71 2.13 -7.63 6.54
N VAL A 72 2.30 -6.53 7.26
CA VAL A 72 1.68 -5.24 6.93
C VAL A 72 2.75 -4.31 6.40
N THR A 73 2.49 -3.74 5.23
CA THR A 73 3.32 -2.70 4.65
C THR A 73 2.62 -1.34 4.70
N LYS A 74 3.41 -0.28 4.78
CA LYS A 74 2.99 1.12 4.72
C LYS A 74 3.81 1.86 3.65
N PHE A 75 3.18 2.70 2.85
CA PHE A 75 3.88 3.49 1.85
C PHE A 75 3.14 4.80 1.57
N GLU A 76 3.89 5.81 1.13
CA GLU A 76 3.35 7.13 0.82
C GLU A 76 3.24 7.30 -0.70
N VAL A 77 2.09 7.76 -1.18
CA VAL A 77 1.87 8.08 -2.60
C VAL A 77 1.44 9.53 -2.73
N ARG A 78 1.89 10.22 -3.78
CA ARG A 78 1.46 11.60 -4.05
C ARG A 78 -0.07 11.71 -4.01
N ARG A 79 -0.57 12.66 -3.21
CA ARG A 79 -2.00 12.85 -3.02
C ARG A 79 -2.73 13.17 -4.33
N SER A 80 -2.13 13.97 -5.20
CA SER A 80 -2.67 14.32 -6.50
C SER A 80 -2.92 13.10 -7.41
N PHE A 81 -2.18 12.01 -7.23
CA PHE A 81 -2.41 10.75 -7.95
C PHE A 81 -3.56 9.96 -7.31
N MET A 82 -3.54 9.82 -5.98
CA MET A 82 -4.51 8.99 -5.25
C MET A 82 -5.92 9.60 -5.18
N ASP A 83 -6.05 10.93 -5.17
CA ASP A 83 -7.35 11.61 -5.12
C ASP A 83 -8.19 11.40 -6.41
N ARG A 84 -7.64 10.71 -7.43
CA ARG A 84 -8.37 10.28 -8.64
C ARG A 84 -9.24 9.03 -8.42
N TYR A 85 -8.98 8.26 -7.37
CA TYR A 85 -9.68 6.99 -7.11
C TYR A 85 -10.62 7.15 -5.91
N GLU A 86 -11.82 6.61 -6.05
CA GLU A 86 -12.79 6.56 -4.96
C GLU A 86 -12.39 5.52 -3.91
N ILE A 87 -12.68 5.83 -2.65
CA ILE A 87 -12.56 4.88 -1.55
C ILE A 87 -13.79 3.97 -1.55
N GLN A 88 -13.56 2.67 -1.64
CA GLN A 88 -14.57 1.63 -1.57
C GLN A 88 -14.69 1.11 -0.14
N THR A 89 -15.90 0.74 0.27
CA THR A 89 -16.15 0.02 1.52
C THR A 89 -16.55 -1.41 1.19
N VAL A 90 -15.73 -2.39 1.57
CA VAL A 90 -15.89 -3.80 1.16
C VAL A 90 -16.33 -4.74 2.29
N GLY A 91 -16.84 -4.16 3.38
CA GLY A 91 -17.32 -4.93 4.53
C GLY A 91 -17.74 -4.03 5.68
N GLY A 92 -17.05 -4.15 6.82
CA GLY A 92 -17.25 -3.26 7.97
C GLY A 92 -17.00 -1.79 7.60
N SER A 93 -17.48 -0.87 8.43
CA SER A 93 -17.40 0.58 8.15
C SER A 93 -15.97 1.13 7.97
N TYR A 94 -14.96 0.44 8.48
CA TYR A 94 -13.54 0.77 8.33
C TYR A 94 -12.80 -0.17 7.35
N HIS A 95 -13.50 -1.10 6.70
CA HIS A 95 -12.91 -1.98 5.68
C HIS A 95 -12.88 -1.22 4.35
N THR A 96 -12.00 -0.22 4.30
CA THR A 96 -11.94 0.74 3.21
C THR A 96 -10.65 0.63 2.41
N GLU A 97 -10.77 0.62 1.09
CA GLU A 97 -9.68 0.42 0.14
C GLU A 97 -9.84 1.27 -1.12
N TRP A 98 -8.73 1.52 -1.83
CA TRP A 98 -8.78 2.07 -3.18
C TRP A 98 -8.74 0.95 -4.20
N TRP A 99 -9.35 1.18 -5.37
CA TRP A 99 -9.20 0.29 -6.53
C TRP A 99 -8.45 1.03 -7.63
N VAL A 100 -7.16 0.72 -7.78
CA VAL A 100 -6.30 1.25 -8.85
C VAL A 100 -6.26 0.21 -9.97
N PRO A 101 -6.60 0.54 -11.23
CA PRO A 101 -6.51 -0.41 -12.33
C PRO A 101 -5.09 -0.99 -12.45
N ALA A 102 -4.99 -2.28 -12.79
CA ALA A 102 -3.70 -2.96 -12.89
C ALA A 102 -2.76 -2.29 -13.90
N GLU A 103 -3.30 -1.77 -14.99
CA GLU A 103 -2.58 -1.01 -16.01
C GLU A 103 -2.01 0.33 -15.51
N GLU A 104 -2.56 0.87 -14.41
CA GLU A 104 -2.10 2.13 -13.80
C GLU A 104 -1.13 1.89 -12.62
N LEU A 105 -0.87 0.64 -12.24
CA LEU A 105 0.03 0.30 -11.12
C LEU A 105 1.44 0.86 -11.33
N GLU A 106 1.92 0.89 -12.58
CA GLU A 106 3.23 1.44 -12.86
C GLU A 106 3.27 2.97 -12.64
N GLN A 107 2.18 3.66 -12.95
CA GLN A 107 2.07 5.08 -12.63
C GLN A 107 1.91 5.32 -11.12
N LEU A 108 1.26 4.41 -10.39
CA LEU A 108 1.26 4.44 -8.93
C LEU A 108 2.68 4.31 -8.38
N ASN A 109 3.47 3.36 -8.90
CA ASN A 109 4.87 3.14 -8.51
C ASN A 109 5.71 4.41 -8.71
N ASP A 110 5.53 5.14 -9.82
CA ASP A 110 6.21 6.41 -10.08
C ASP A 110 5.78 7.55 -9.14
N ASN A 111 4.67 7.38 -8.44
CA ASN A 111 4.15 8.33 -7.45
C ASN A 111 4.41 7.92 -6.01
N ILE A 112 5.07 6.78 -5.76
CA ILE A 112 5.54 6.42 -4.42
C ILE A 112 6.62 7.41 -3.98
N VAL A 113 6.48 7.92 -2.77
CA VAL A 113 7.42 8.84 -2.13
C VAL A 113 8.15 8.07 -1.03
N GLY A 114 9.46 7.87 -1.17
CA GLY A 114 10.25 7.10 -0.22
C GLY A 114 10.27 5.60 -0.53
N LEU A 115 10.12 4.77 0.50
CA LEU A 115 10.15 3.32 0.42
C LEU A 115 8.84 2.71 0.94
N ILE A 116 8.59 1.48 0.54
CA ILE A 116 7.56 0.63 1.13
C ILE A 116 8.13 0.02 2.41
N GLU A 117 7.56 0.39 3.55
CA GLU A 117 8.02 -0.03 4.87
C GLU A 117 7.23 -1.26 5.34
N VAL A 118 7.91 -2.28 5.87
CA VAL A 118 7.24 -3.34 6.64
C VAL A 118 7.05 -2.82 8.07
N ILE A 119 5.80 -2.70 8.50
CA ILE A 119 5.46 -2.15 9.83
C ILE A 119 4.89 -3.20 10.79
N GLY A 120 4.66 -4.43 10.32
CA GLY A 120 4.21 -5.51 11.18
C GLY A 120 4.38 -6.89 10.53
N GLU A 121 4.60 -7.89 11.38
CA GLU A 121 4.69 -9.31 11.03
C GLU A 121 3.79 -10.10 11.98
N TYR A 122 2.94 -10.96 11.42
CA TYR A 122 1.91 -11.69 12.14
C TYR A 122 2.04 -13.17 11.83
N ARG A 123 2.02 -14.02 12.86
CA ARG A 123 2.15 -15.48 12.77
C ARG A 123 1.12 -16.15 13.67
N LYS A 124 0.82 -17.43 13.42
CA LYS A 124 0.08 -18.23 14.42
C LYS A 124 0.91 -18.32 15.71
N PRO A 125 0.29 -18.21 16.89
CA PRO A 125 0.94 -18.61 18.13
C PRO A 125 1.41 -20.07 18.00
N ILE A 126 2.63 -20.34 18.46
CA ILE A 126 3.19 -21.70 18.57
C ILE A 126 2.54 -22.39 19.77
#